data_AF-A0A2H0CAW2-F1
#
_entry.id   AF-A0A2H0CAW2-F1
#
_cell.length_a   1.000
_cell.length_b   1.000
_cell.length_c   1.000
_cell.angle_alpha   90.00
_cell.angle_beta   90.00
_cell.angle_gamma   90.00
#
_symmetry.space_group_name_H-M   'P 1'
#
loop_
_entity.id
_entity.type
_entity.pdbx_description
1 polymer ?
#
loop_
_entity_poly.entity_id
_entity_poly.type
_entity_poly.pdbx_seq_one_letter_code
_entity_poly.pdbx_strand_id
1 'polypeptide(L)'
;MSDLMLDVDQAGELKAAFRRGSWTNAEIKSACEGDKLAKFRQVILGNAEIVTVKHIIDCDSHPFVPVRNWEVRESDQLASRVTGQLEWNAANVGLFLSDTQKSDRHEGNQLRKELESQ
;
A
#
# COMPACT_ATOMS: atom_id res chain seq x y z
N MET A 1 -7.68 27.65 -29.84
CA MET A 1 -7.02 26.35 -29.53
C MET A 1 -5.97 26.14 -30.59
N SER A 2 -4.71 25.94 -30.20
CA SER A 2 -3.69 25.47 -31.15
C SER A 2 -4.09 24.07 -31.60
N ASP A 3 -4.05 23.81 -32.90
CA ASP A 3 -4.26 22.47 -33.44
C ASP A 3 -3.05 21.62 -33.05
N LEU A 4 -3.18 20.85 -31.95
CA LEU A 4 -2.09 20.03 -31.43
C LEU A 4 -1.96 18.79 -32.31
N MET A 5 -1.00 18.81 -33.23
CA MET A 5 -0.64 17.65 -34.03
C MET A 5 0.66 17.04 -33.49
N LEU A 6 0.62 15.76 -33.11
CA LEU A 6 1.82 14.97 -32.83
C LEU A 6 2.54 14.68 -34.14
N ASP A 7 3.77 15.17 -34.30
CA ASP A 7 4.61 14.77 -35.42
C ASP A 7 5.19 13.35 -35.22
N VAL A 8 5.80 12.81 -36.28
CA VAL A 8 6.34 11.44 -36.29
C VAL A 8 7.48 11.28 -35.26
N ASP A 9 8.28 12.32 -35.06
CA ASP A 9 9.42 12.27 -34.16
C ASP A 9 8.95 12.29 -32.70
N GLN A 10 7.99 13.16 -32.36
CA GLN A 10 7.34 13.22 -31.05
C GLN A 10 6.65 11.90 -30.69
N ALA A 11 5.96 11.27 -31.66
CA ALA A 11 5.38 9.95 -31.46
C ALA A 11 6.46 8.88 -31.20
N GLY A 12 7.60 8.98 -31.88
CA GLY A 12 8.77 8.14 -31.65
C GLY A 12 9.37 8.29 -30.26
N GLU A 13 9.51 9.54 -29.78
CA GLU A 13 10.01 9.86 -28.45
C GLU A 13 9.11 9.31 -27.33
N LEU A 14 7.79 9.49 -27.46
CA LEU A 14 6.82 8.93 -26.51
C LEU A 14 6.93 7.41 -26.44
N LYS A 15 7.03 6.75 -27.60
CA LYS A 15 7.20 5.30 -27.67
C LYS A 15 8.50 4.83 -26.99
N ALA A 16 9.59 5.56 -27.17
CA ALA A 16 10.85 5.27 -26.51
C ALA A 16 10.76 5.47 -24.99
N ALA A 17 10.08 6.52 -24.54
CA ALA A 17 9.86 6.79 -23.11
C ALA A 17 9.04 5.69 -22.43
N PHE A 18 7.93 5.27 -23.03
CA PHE A 18 7.10 4.19 -22.50
C PHE A 18 7.87 2.86 -22.38
N ARG A 19 8.74 2.56 -23.35
CA ARG A 19 9.62 1.38 -23.29
C ARG A 19 10.62 1.44 -22.14
N ARG A 20 11.24 2.59 -21.90
CA ARG A 20 12.19 2.76 -20.77
C ARG A 20 11.51 2.58 -19.41
N GLY A 21 10.25 2.96 -19.31
CA GLY A 21 9.45 2.80 -18.09
C GLY A 21 8.70 1.46 -17.99
N SER A 22 8.92 0.51 -18.91
CA SER A 22 8.20 -0.78 -18.93
C SER A 22 6.67 -0.68 -18.95
N TRP A 23 6.12 0.36 -19.61
CA TRP A 23 4.68 0.58 -19.68
C TRP A 23 3.98 -0.45 -20.56
N THR A 24 2.78 -0.84 -20.14
CA THR A 24 1.84 -1.64 -20.93
C THR A 24 0.89 -0.74 -21.74
N ASN A 25 0.30 -1.27 -22.82
CA ASN A 25 -0.70 -0.52 -23.61
C ASN A 25 -1.94 -0.12 -22.78
N ALA A 26 -2.30 -0.93 -21.78
CA ALA A 26 -3.41 -0.61 -20.87
C ALA A 26 -3.09 0.60 -19.99
N GLU A 27 -1.86 0.71 -19.48
CA GLU A 27 -1.40 1.86 -18.70
C GLU A 27 -1.29 3.12 -19.56
N ILE A 28 -0.78 3.01 -20.79
CA ILE A 28 -0.72 4.14 -21.73
C ILE A 28 -2.14 4.66 -22.00
N LYS A 29 -3.09 3.77 -22.27
CA LYS A 29 -4.49 4.16 -22.46
C LYS A 29 -5.07 4.82 -21.21
N SER A 30 -4.85 4.21 -20.04
CA SER A 30 -5.31 4.75 -18.76
C SER A 30 -4.75 6.15 -18.51
N ALA A 31 -3.46 6.41 -18.80
CA ALA A 31 -2.88 7.74 -18.66
C ALA A 31 -3.57 8.79 -19.52
N CYS A 32 -4.03 8.43 -20.72
CA CYS A 32 -4.76 9.32 -21.62
C CYS A 32 -6.23 9.57 -21.22
N GLU A 33 -6.78 8.83 -20.25
CA GLU A 33 -8.18 8.97 -19.83
C GLU A 33 -8.37 10.03 -18.74
N GLY A 34 -9.40 10.86 -18.90
CA GLY A 34 -9.80 11.86 -17.90
C GLY A 34 -8.80 13.01 -17.81
N ASP A 35 -8.43 13.40 -16.58
CA ASP A 35 -7.58 14.57 -16.30
C ASP A 35 -6.13 14.21 -15.90
N LYS A 36 -5.72 12.95 -16.06
CA LYS A 36 -4.42 12.45 -15.56
C LYS A 36 -3.23 13.18 -16.21
N LEU A 37 -3.21 13.32 -17.54
CA LEU A 37 -2.15 14.09 -18.23
C LEU A 37 -2.19 15.58 -17.87
N ALA A 38 -3.37 16.15 -17.62
CA ALA A 38 -3.49 17.54 -17.17
C ALA A 38 -2.91 17.74 -15.75
N LYS A 39 -3.06 16.75 -14.86
CA LYS A 39 -2.40 16.71 -13.55
C LYS A 39 -0.90 16.52 -13.68
N PHE A 40 -0.44 15.60 -14.53
CA PHE A 40 0.99 15.40 -14.79
C PHE A 40 1.65 16.65 -15.37
N ARG A 41 0.93 17.45 -16.19
CA ARG A 41 1.41 18.76 -16.65
C ARG A 41 1.77 19.70 -15.51
N GLN A 42 1.06 19.65 -14.37
CA GLN A 42 1.43 20.47 -13.21
C GLN A 42 2.80 20.10 -12.65
N VAL A 43 3.17 18.82 -12.71
CA VAL A 43 4.51 18.34 -12.32
C VAL A 43 5.58 18.87 -13.29
N ILE A 44 5.32 18.81 -14.60
CA ILE A 44 6.23 19.36 -15.63
C ILE A 44 6.46 20.87 -15.42
N LEU A 45 5.40 21.60 -15.04
CA LEU A 45 5.47 23.04 -14.77
C LEU A 45 6.08 23.40 -13.41
N GLY A 46 6.42 22.41 -12.56
CA GLY A 46 6.94 22.65 -11.22
C GLY A 46 5.91 23.09 -10.18
N ASN A 47 4.61 22.95 -10.49
CA ASN A 47 3.50 23.31 -9.59
C ASN A 47 3.06 22.14 -8.69
N ALA A 48 3.58 20.93 -8.93
CA ALA A 48 3.23 19.72 -8.20
C ALA A 48 4.41 18.75 -8.15
N GLU A 49 4.38 17.82 -7.20
CA GLU A 49 5.35 16.73 -7.05
C GLU A 49 4.66 15.35 -7.10
N ILE A 50 5.40 14.33 -7.53
CA ILE A 50 4.93 12.94 -7.47
C ILE A 50 5.47 12.33 -6.20
N VAL A 51 4.57 12.01 -5.28
CA VAL A 51 4.88 11.28 -4.05
C VAL A 51 4.39 9.84 -4.13
N THR A 52 5.19 8.90 -3.66
CA THR A 52 4.74 7.52 -3.49
C THR A 52 3.66 7.49 -2.42
N VAL A 53 2.52 6.89 -2.73
CA VAL A 53 1.45 6.69 -1.74
C VAL A 53 1.98 5.76 -0.66
N LYS A 54 2.08 6.28 0.57
CA LYS A 54 2.44 5.49 1.74
C LYS A 54 1.21 4.79 2.28
N HIS A 55 1.34 3.50 2.57
CA HIS A 55 0.30 2.75 3.28
C HIS A 55 0.58 2.85 4.78
N ILE A 56 -0.24 3.62 5.50
CA ILE A 56 -0.11 3.76 6.96
C ILE A 56 -1.20 2.92 7.63
N ILE A 57 -0.81 2.07 8.57
CA ILE A 57 -1.71 1.31 9.43
C ILE A 57 -1.75 2.01 10.79
N ASP A 58 -2.94 2.38 11.25
CA ASP A 58 -3.17 2.85 12.61
C ASP A 58 -3.30 1.64 13.54
N CYS A 59 -2.26 1.38 14.33
CA CYS A 59 -2.21 0.28 15.29
C CYS A 59 -2.91 0.60 16.62
N ASP A 60 -3.35 1.85 16.83
CA ASP A 60 -4.17 2.24 17.97
C ASP A 60 -5.66 2.07 17.69
N SER A 61 -6.05 2.00 16.42
CA SER A 61 -7.43 1.71 16.02
C SER A 61 -7.87 0.33 16.53
N HIS A 62 -9.06 0.26 17.11
CA HIS A 62 -9.66 -1.01 17.49
C HIS A 62 -9.87 -1.90 16.24
N PRO A 63 -9.61 -3.21 16.35
CA PRO A 63 -9.88 -4.13 15.27
C PRO A 63 -11.39 -4.22 15.00
N PHE A 64 -11.75 -4.51 13.76
CA PHE A 64 -13.14 -4.80 13.41
C PHE A 64 -13.58 -6.09 14.11
N VAL A 65 -14.69 -6.01 14.85
CA VAL A 65 -15.27 -7.17 15.54
C VAL A 65 -16.47 -7.68 14.74
N PRO A 66 -16.34 -8.80 14.01
CA PRO A 66 -17.35 -9.27 13.06
C PRO A 66 -18.62 -9.83 13.72
N VAL A 67 -18.56 -10.22 15.00
CA VAL A 67 -19.65 -10.87 15.73
C VAL A 67 -20.20 -9.94 16.79
N ARG A 68 -21.52 -9.73 16.83
CA ARG A 68 -22.20 -8.79 17.74
C ARG A 68 -21.94 -9.01 19.24
N ASN A 69 -21.47 -10.19 19.64
CA ASN A 69 -21.30 -10.57 21.04
C ASN A 69 -19.83 -10.66 21.45
N TRP A 70 -18.91 -10.25 20.58
CA TRP A 70 -17.49 -10.18 20.91
C TRP A 70 -17.15 -8.75 21.30
N GLU A 71 -16.26 -8.61 22.26
CA GLU A 71 -15.73 -7.33 22.70
C GLU A 71 -14.19 -7.42 22.72
N VAL A 72 -13.53 -6.32 22.36
CA VAL A 72 -12.09 -6.20 22.53
C VAL A 72 -11.84 -5.79 23.97
N ARG A 73 -11.20 -6.67 24.75
CA ARG A 73 -10.83 -6.37 26.13
C ARG A 73 -9.40 -5.87 26.16
N GLU A 74 -9.19 -4.68 26.72
CA GLU A 74 -7.84 -4.13 26.91
C GLU A 74 -6.97 -5.02 27.79
N SER A 75 -7.56 -5.70 28.79
CA SER A 75 -6.84 -6.67 29.63
C SER A 75 -6.29 -7.88 28.87
N ASP A 76 -6.88 -8.18 27.71
CA ASP A 76 -6.50 -9.33 26.89
C ASP A 76 -5.52 -8.92 25.78
N GLN A 77 -5.17 -7.64 25.65
CA GLN A 77 -4.17 -7.19 24.68
C GLN A 77 -2.76 -7.47 25.20
N LEU A 78 -1.84 -7.82 24.30
CA LEU A 78 -0.42 -7.96 24.65
C LEU A 78 0.16 -6.60 25.04
N ALA A 79 0.90 -6.54 26.15
CA ALA A 79 1.59 -5.32 26.57
C ALA A 79 2.65 -4.87 25.54
N SER A 80 3.22 -5.83 24.80
CA SER A 80 4.16 -5.62 23.71
C SER A 80 3.49 -5.34 22.35
N ARG A 81 2.17 -5.11 22.30
CA ARG A 81 1.50 -4.76 21.03
C ARG A 81 2.09 -3.48 20.44
N VAL A 82 2.21 -3.46 19.12
CA VAL A 82 2.58 -2.25 18.38
C VAL A 82 1.47 -1.21 18.55
N THR A 83 1.85 0.03 18.83
CA THR A 83 0.97 1.20 18.97
C THR A 83 1.41 2.31 18.02
N GLY A 84 0.54 3.29 17.79
CA GLY A 84 0.78 4.40 16.86
C GLY A 84 0.63 4.02 15.39
N GLN A 85 1.42 4.66 14.53
CA GLN A 85 1.34 4.51 13.09
C GLN A 85 2.47 3.63 12.55
N LEU A 86 2.10 2.59 11.80
CA LEU A 86 3.02 1.73 11.06
C LEU A 86 2.99 2.07 9.58
N GLU A 87 4.10 2.57 9.03
CA GLU A 87 4.29 2.65 7.58
C GLU A 87 4.52 1.25 7.01
N TRP A 88 3.52 0.71 6.33
CA TRP A 88 3.54 -0.62 5.76
C TRP A 88 4.55 -0.70 4.61
N ASN A 89 5.54 -1.58 4.80
CA ASN A 89 6.50 -1.95 3.76
C ASN A 89 6.68 -3.47 3.78
N ALA A 90 6.30 -4.14 2.70
CA ALA A 90 6.37 -5.59 2.59
C ALA A 90 7.80 -6.15 2.70
N ALA A 91 8.83 -5.34 2.40
CA ALA A 91 10.23 -5.75 2.59
C ALA A 91 10.65 -5.78 4.07
N ASN A 92 9.93 -5.05 4.93
CA ASN A 92 10.25 -4.89 6.36
C ASN A 92 9.31 -5.69 7.27
N VAL A 93 8.29 -6.34 6.72
CA VAL A 93 7.28 -7.07 7.50
C VAL A 93 7.33 -8.55 7.12
N GLY A 94 7.48 -9.42 8.11
CA GLY A 94 7.39 -10.87 7.97
C GLY A 94 6.22 -11.44 8.74
N LEU A 95 5.64 -12.54 8.26
CA LEU A 95 4.66 -13.29 9.05
C LEU A 95 5.37 -13.94 10.23
N PHE A 96 4.99 -13.54 11.43
CA PHE A 96 5.44 -14.23 12.64
C PHE A 96 4.66 -15.54 12.81
N LEU A 97 5.38 -16.65 12.96
CA LEU A 97 4.85 -17.93 13.40
C LEU A 97 5.65 -18.35 14.63
N SER A 98 4.96 -18.61 15.74
CA SER A 98 5.58 -19.26 16.91
C SER A 98 6.17 -20.60 16.52
N ASP A 99 7.16 -21.09 17.28
CA ASP A 99 7.77 -22.40 16.99
C ASP A 99 6.74 -23.52 17.06
N THR A 100 5.79 -23.43 17.99
CA THR A 100 4.66 -24.36 18.10
C THR A 100 3.78 -24.34 16.84
N GLN A 101 3.52 -23.16 16.25
CA GLN A 101 2.73 -23.04 15.00
C GLN A 101 3.43 -23.57 13.76
N LYS A 102 4.75 -23.76 13.79
CA LYS A 102 5.48 -24.34 12.65
C LYS A 102 5.28 -25.86 12.58
N SER A 103 4.96 -26.50 13.71
CA SER A 103 4.75 -27.94 13.82
C SER A 103 3.31 -28.37 14.11
N ASP A 104 2.49 -27.47 14.66
CA ASP A 104 1.10 -27.73 15.08
C ASP A 104 0.23 -26.45 14.93
N ARG A 105 -0.98 -26.44 15.49
CA ARG A 105 -1.89 -25.29 15.48
C ARG A 105 -2.13 -24.70 16.87
N HIS A 106 -2.36 -23.40 16.91
CA HIS A 106 -2.96 -22.74 18.07
C HIS A 106 -4.47 -22.66 17.94
N GLU A 107 -5.19 -22.95 19.02
CA GLU A 107 -6.64 -22.80 19.15
C GLU A 107 -6.99 -21.70 20.17
N GLY A 108 -7.99 -20.89 19.86
CA GLY A 108 -8.50 -19.85 20.77
C GLY A 108 -7.42 -18.85 21.18
N ASN A 109 -7.11 -18.79 22.48
CA ASN A 109 -6.19 -17.81 23.07
C ASN A 109 -4.78 -18.36 23.39
N GLN A 110 -4.41 -19.51 22.84
CA GLN A 110 -3.12 -20.17 23.07
C GLN A 110 -1.94 -19.30 22.65
N LEU A 111 -1.93 -18.78 21.41
CA LEU A 111 -0.84 -17.93 20.91
C LEU A 111 -0.63 -16.69 21.79
N ARG A 112 -1.73 -16.06 22.22
CA ARG A 112 -1.66 -14.88 23.10
C ARG A 112 -0.94 -15.20 24.41
N LYS A 113 -1.28 -16.31 25.06
CA LYS A 113 -0.63 -16.74 26.32
C LYS A 113 0.85 -17.06 26.13
N GLU A 114 1.23 -17.62 24.99
CA GLU A 114 2.64 -17.86 24.66
C GLU A 114 3.42 -16.54 24.56
N LEU A 115 2.83 -15.55 23.88
CA LEU A 115 3.44 -14.23 23.64
C LEU A 115 3.40 -13.29 24.85
N GLU A 116 2.62 -13.58 25.90
CA GLU A 116 2.63 -12.78 27.15
C GLU A 116 3.99 -12.78 27.85
N SER A 117 4.83 -13.79 27.58
CA SER A 117 6.14 -13.98 28.21
C SER A 117 7.32 -13.36 27.44
N GLN A 118 7.05 -12.74 26.28
CA GLN A 118 8.03 -12.09 25.41
C GLN A 118 8.08 -10.59 25.63
#